data_AF-A0A527XEN6-F1
#
_entry.id   AF-A0A527XEN6-F1
#
_cell.length_a   1.000
_cell.length_b   1.000
_cell.length_c   1.000
_cell.angle_alpha   90.00
_cell.angle_beta   90.00
_cell.angle_gamma   90.00
#
_symmetry.space_group_name_H-M   'P 1'
#
loop_
_entity.id
_entity.type
_entity.pdbx_description
1 polymer ?
#
loop_
_entity_poly.entity_id
_entity_poly.type
_entity_poly.pdbx_seq_one_letter_code
_entity_poly.pdbx_strand_id
1 'polypeptide(L)' 'DLIEAQAQQNGLPKDFFARLIWKESRFDPNAVSPVGAEGIAQFMPGTAKMRGLANPFDIEQALPASAKYLAEMKA' A
#
# COMPACT_ATOMS: atom_id res chain seq x y z
N ASP A 1 8.39 -9.46 -8.73
CA ASP A 1 8.26 -8.64 -7.52
C ASP A 1 6.77 -8.48 -7.18
N LEU A 2 6.39 -8.52 -5.90
CA LEU A 2 5.00 -8.39 -5.45
C LEU A 2 4.41 -7.01 -5.81
N ILE A 3 5.21 -5.95 -5.76
CA ILE A 3 4.78 -4.59 -6.16
C ILE A 3 4.34 -4.57 -7.63
N GLU A 4 5.17 -5.10 -8.52
CA GLU A 4 4.86 -5.17 -9.96
C GLU A 4 3.64 -6.03 -10.25
N ALA A 5 3.51 -7.17 -9.54
CA ALA A 5 2.39 -8.08 -9.69
C ALA A 5 1.06 -7.40 -9.29
N GLN A 6 1.05 -6.69 -8.16
CA GLN A 6 -0.15 -5.97 -7.70
C GLN A 6 -0.47 -4.75 -8.57
N ALA A 7 0.54 -4.02 -9.07
CA ALA A 7 0.32 -2.95 -10.04
C ALA A 7 -0.36 -3.49 -11.31
N GLN A 8 0.15 -4.59 -11.87
CA GLN A 8 -0.41 -5.20 -13.08
C GLN A 8 -1.84 -5.71 -12.87
N GLN A 9 -2.11 -6.40 -11.76
CA GLN A 9 -3.45 -6.91 -11.43
C GLN A 9 -4.50 -5.81 -11.30
N ASN A 10 -4.09 -4.62 -10.87
CA ASN A 10 -4.98 -3.48 -10.64
C ASN A 10 -4.91 -2.40 -11.75
N GLY A 11 -4.26 -2.69 -12.89
CA GLY A 11 -4.18 -1.76 -14.02
C GLY A 11 -3.38 -0.48 -13.74
N LEU A 12 -2.44 -0.53 -12.79
CA LEU A 12 -1.60 0.60 -12.42
C LEU A 12 -0.28 0.58 -13.22
N PRO A 13 0.26 1.73 -13.64
CA PRO A 13 1.62 1.79 -14.15
C PRO A 13 2.62 1.33 -13.09
N LYS A 14 3.47 0.35 -13.42
CA LYS A 14 4.41 -0.31 -12.48
C LYS A 14 5.33 0.71 -11.79
N ASP A 15 5.98 1.56 -12.57
CA ASP A 15 6.91 2.59 -12.04
C ASP A 15 6.22 3.61 -11.15
N PHE A 16 4.94 3.89 -11.41
CA PHE A 16 4.15 4.78 -10.56
C PHE A 16 3.90 4.14 -9.20
N PHE A 17 3.43 2.89 -9.17
CA PHE A 17 3.13 2.20 -7.93
C PHE A 17 4.41 1.96 -7.09
N ALA A 18 5.50 1.54 -7.73
CA ALA A 18 6.78 1.37 -7.03
C ALA A 18 7.31 2.68 -6.42
N ARG A 19 7.23 3.80 -7.16
CA ARG A 19 7.64 5.12 -6.63
C ARG A 19 6.72 5.62 -5.52
N LEU A 20 5.42 5.32 -5.59
CA LEU A 20 4.49 5.63 -4.51
C LEU A 20 4.89 4.90 -3.24
N ILE A 21 5.05 3.57 -3.29
CA ILE A 21 5.46 2.79 -2.12
C ILE A 21 6.82 3.25 -1.57
N TRP A 22 7.78 3.57 -2.44
CA TRP A 22 9.05 4.15 -1.99
C TRP A 22 8.86 5.49 -1.27
N LYS A 23 7.95 6.34 -1.77
CA LYS A 23 7.65 7.64 -1.16
C LYS A 23 6.99 7.48 0.21
N GLU A 24 6.15 6.47 0.38
CA GLU A 24 5.44 6.19 1.63
C GLU A 24 6.39 5.70 2.72
N SER A 25 7.18 4.65 2.46
CA SER A 25 7.97 4.01 3.52
C SER A 25 9.45 3.77 3.19
N ARG A 26 9.90 4.13 1.98
CA ARG A 26 11.21 3.69 1.43
C ARG A 26 11.32 2.16 1.39
N PHE A 27 10.20 1.48 1.16
CA PHE A 27 10.07 0.01 1.18
C PHE A 27 10.27 -0.64 2.56
N ASP A 28 10.23 0.13 3.66
CA ASP A 28 10.25 -0.44 5.01
C ASP A 28 8.84 -0.96 5.38
N PRO A 29 8.67 -2.27 5.61
CA PRO A 29 7.39 -2.85 6.02
C PRO A 29 7.01 -2.53 7.46
N ASN A 30 7.96 -2.05 8.29
CA ASN A 30 7.75 -1.73 9.69
C ASN A 30 7.64 -0.21 9.94
N ALA A 31 7.56 0.59 8.88
CA ALA A 31 7.52 2.04 9.00
C ALA A 31 6.28 2.50 9.76
N VAL A 32 6.48 3.42 10.72
CA VAL A 32 5.40 4.14 11.42
C VAL A 32 5.68 5.63 11.31
N SER A 33 4.73 6.39 10.74
CA SER A 33 4.87 7.84 10.64
C SER A 33 4.56 8.55 11.97
N PRO A 34 5.00 9.81 12.16
CA PRO A 34 4.65 10.58 13.35
C PRO A 34 3.15 10.79 13.59
N VAL A 35 2.34 10.65 12.54
CA VAL A 35 0.87 10.77 12.60
C VAL A 35 0.16 9.42 12.67
N GLY A 36 0.91 8.32 12.74
CA GLY A 36 0.38 6.97 12.95
C GLY A 36 0.01 6.22 11.67
N ALA A 37 0.59 6.57 10.52
CA ALA A 37 0.46 5.75 9.31
C ALA A 37 1.40 4.53 9.41
N GLU A 38 0.92 3.35 9.01
CA GLU A 38 1.56 2.07 9.31
C GLU A 38 1.93 1.28 8.06
N GLY A 39 3.12 0.68 8.10
CA GLY A 39 3.59 -0.34 7.18
C GLY A 39 4.06 0.17 5.82
N ILE A 40 4.32 -0.77 4.91
CA ILE A 40 4.97 -0.50 3.62
C ILE A 40 4.19 0.50 2.74
N ALA A 41 2.87 0.54 2.90
CA ALA A 41 1.99 1.41 2.13
C ALA A 41 1.39 2.56 2.96
N GLN A 42 1.88 2.75 4.20
CA GLN A 42 1.47 3.83 5.11
C GLN A 42 -0.05 3.97 5.26
N PHE A 43 -0.73 2.87 5.57
CA PHE A 43 -2.16 2.93 5.85
C PHE A 43 -2.40 3.63 7.19
N MET A 44 -3.33 4.58 7.21
CA MET A 44 -3.91 5.05 8.48
C MET A 44 -4.76 3.94 9.11
N PRO A 45 -4.72 3.73 10.44
CA PRO A 45 -5.46 2.65 11.11
C PRO A 45 -6.97 2.65 10.82
N GLY A 46 -7.58 3.85 10.75
CA GLY A 46 -8.99 3.99 10.39
C GLY A 46 -9.30 3.50 8.96
N THR A 47 -8.42 3.82 8.01
CA THR A 47 -8.53 3.38 6.61
C THR A 47 -8.31 1.88 6.51
N ALA A 48 -7.29 1.33 7.18
CA ALA A 48 -7.02 -0.11 7.22
C ALA A 48 -8.25 -0.88 7.71
N LYS A 49 -8.84 -0.44 8.83
CA LYS A 49 -10.07 -1.04 9.38
C LYS A 49 -11.25 -0.96 8.41
N MET A 50 -11.49 0.20 7.80
CA MET A 50 -12.59 0.40 6.84
C MET A 50 -12.43 -0.50 5.60
N ARG A 51 -11.19 -0.81 5.21
CA ARG A 51 -10.87 -1.64 4.04
C ARG A 51 -10.65 -3.12 4.37
N GLY A 52 -10.82 -3.52 5.64
CA GLY A 52 -10.62 -4.90 6.08
C GLY A 52 -9.16 -5.37 6.03
N LEU A 53 -8.20 -4.44 6.03
CA LEU A 53 -6.77 -4.76 6.13
C LEU A 53 -6.45 -5.08 7.59
N ALA A 54 -6.20 -6.36 7.89
CA ALA A 54 -5.98 -6.81 9.26
C ALA A 54 -4.60 -6.43 9.80
N ASN A 55 -3.57 -6.47 8.95
CA ASN A 55 -2.21 -6.10 9.35
C ASN A 55 -1.51 -5.23 8.28
N PRO A 56 -1.38 -3.91 8.50
CA PRO A 56 -0.63 -3.02 7.60
C PRO A 56 0.86 -3.32 7.48
N PHE A 57 1.45 -4.00 8.47
CA PHE A 57 2.87 -4.39 8.48
C PHE A 57 3.14 -5.67 7.69
N ASP A 58 2.10 -6.42 7.31
CA ASP A 58 2.22 -7.58 6.44
C ASP A 58 2.19 -7.15 4.97
N ILE A 59 3.33 -7.28 4.29
CA ILE A 59 3.50 -6.88 2.89
C ILE A 59 2.50 -7.62 1.97
N GLU A 60 2.23 -8.89 2.25
CA GLU A 60 1.33 -9.73 1.45
C GLU A 60 -0.13 -9.28 1.56
N GLN A 61 -0.47 -8.50 2.60
CA GLN A 61 -1.79 -7.89 2.76
C GLN A 61 -1.81 -6.42 2.31
N ALA A 62 -0.80 -5.65 2.70
CA ALA A 62 -0.76 -4.21 2.51
C ALA A 62 -0.58 -3.81 1.04
N LEU A 63 0.26 -4.49 0.26
CA LEU A 63 0.47 -4.15 -1.15
C LEU A 63 -0.78 -4.40 -2.02
N PRO A 64 -1.47 -5.56 -1.93
CA PRO A 64 -2.73 -5.75 -2.63
C PRO A 64 -3.80 -4.73 -2.21
N ALA A 65 -3.92 -4.45 -0.91
CA ALA A 65 -4.87 -3.46 -0.40
C ALA A 65 -4.58 -2.05 -0.95
N SER A 66 -3.32 -1.65 -1.00
CA SER A 66 -2.87 -0.35 -1.52
C SER A 66 -3.15 -0.22 -3.02
N ALA A 67 -2.78 -1.24 -3.80
CA ALA A 67 -3.01 -1.25 -5.24
C ALA A 67 -4.51 -1.19 -5.57
N LYS A 68 -5.33 -1.98 -4.89
CA LYS A 68 -6.79 -1.98 -5.05
C LYS A 68 -7.37 -0.61 -4.70
N TYR A 69 -6.98 -0.05 -3.55
CA TYR A 69 -7.49 1.25 -3.12
C TYR A 69 -7.15 2.37 -4.12
N LEU A 70 -5.93 2.36 -4.65
CA LEU A 70 -5.49 3.33 -5.65
C LEU A 70 -6.23 3.18 -6.99
N ALA A 71 -6.57 1.95 -7.40
CA ALA A 71 -7.35 1.71 -8.61
C ALA A 71 -8.79 2.22 -8.47
N GLU A 72 -9.41 2.05 -7.30
CA GLU A 72 -10.75 2.59 -7.01
C GLU A 72 -10.80 4.14 -7.06
N MET A 73 -9.71 4.82 -6.71
CA MET A 73 -9.62 6.29 -6.77
C MET A 73 -9.38 6.84 -8.18
N LYS A 74 -8.95 6.00 -9.13
CA LYS A 74 -8.71 6.38 -10.53
C LYS A 74 -9.95 6.19 -11.42
N ALA A 75 -11.00 5.55 -10.91
CA ALA A 75 -12.28 5.36 -11.59
C ALA A 75 -13.19 6.58 -11.40
#